data_AF-A0A175RNK7-F1
#
_entry.id   AF-A0A175RNK7-F1
#
_cell.length_a   1.000
_cell.length_b   1.000
_cell.length_c   1.000
_cell.angle_alpha   90.00
_cell.angle_beta   90.00
_cell.angle_gamma   90.00
#
_symmetry.space_group_name_H-M   'P 1'
#
loop_
_entity.id
_entity.type
_entity.pdbx_description
1 polymer ?
#
loop_
_entity_poly.entity_id
_entity_poly.type
_entity_poly.pdbx_seq_one_letter_code
_entity_poly.pdbx_strand_id
1 'polypeptide(L)'
;MSAALDEAREALRARQGAGARYDATAAPAEALSWARLGTAYFARMLSHLADPELEAPSAIAGWSRRHVIAAVALEARRLAEAVGSVRGLPPAEEEGLVLLEPPLADIRLAATLPAQALRHLVEHAAIHLDVEWRDAGNAHWGAVVSDAAGQRLAVADMPRRRAATLWHGAVALRSGGRAADMPAALRGEALRLVGCPDLLAR
;
A
#
# COMPACT_ATOMS: atom_id res chain seq x y z
N MET A 1 -33.83 -0.75 -5.63
CA MET A 1 -32.78 -1.62 -5.04
C MET A 1 -31.67 -0.83 -4.36
N SER A 2 -31.15 0.27 -4.96
CA SER A 2 -30.15 1.16 -4.31
C SER A 2 -30.63 1.77 -3.00
N ALA A 3 -31.82 2.38 -2.97
CA ALA A 3 -32.33 3.06 -1.76
C ALA A 3 -32.44 2.14 -0.54
N ALA A 4 -32.88 0.89 -0.73
CA ALA A 4 -32.96 -0.11 0.33
C ALA A 4 -31.57 -0.57 0.84
N LEU A 5 -30.55 -0.57 -0.04
CA LEU A 5 -29.17 -0.87 0.35
C LEU A 5 -28.54 0.28 1.13
N ASP A 6 -28.87 1.52 0.75
CA ASP A 6 -28.35 2.72 1.42
C ASP A 6 -28.95 2.87 2.81
N GLU A 7 -30.26 2.64 2.96
CA GLU A 7 -30.96 2.61 4.25
C GLU A 7 -30.44 1.49 5.17
N ALA A 8 -30.17 0.31 4.61
CA ALA A 8 -29.55 -0.78 5.36
C ALA A 8 -28.11 -0.46 5.84
N ARG A 9 -27.33 0.28 5.04
CA ARG A 9 -25.99 0.74 5.43
C ARG A 9 -26.05 1.78 6.55
N GLU A 10 -27.00 2.70 6.50
CA GLU A 10 -27.22 3.68 7.57
C GLU A 10 -27.65 3.01 8.88
N ALA A 11 -28.58 2.06 8.82
CA ALA A 11 -28.97 1.27 9.98
C ALA A 11 -27.80 0.48 10.58
N LEU A 12 -26.90 -0.06 9.74
CA LEU A 12 -25.68 -0.73 10.20
C LEU A 12 -24.72 0.23 10.89
N ARG A 13 -24.50 1.42 10.31
CA ARG A 13 -23.66 2.48 10.90
C ARG A 13 -24.17 2.89 12.27
N ALA A 14 -25.48 3.11 12.40
CA ALA A 14 -26.11 3.45 13.68
C ALA A 14 -25.89 2.37 14.75
N ARG A 15 -25.93 1.08 14.37
CA ARG A 15 -25.72 -0.04 15.30
C ARG A 15 -24.27 -0.24 15.75
N GLN A 16 -23.29 0.09 14.92
CA GLN A 16 -21.87 -0.14 15.22
C GLN A 16 -21.25 0.96 16.12
N GLY A 17 -21.97 2.05 16.37
CA GLY A 17 -21.55 3.13 17.26
C GLY A 17 -20.46 4.03 16.67
N ALA A 18 -20.07 5.07 17.43
CA ALA A 18 -19.15 6.13 16.97
C ALA A 18 -17.71 5.66 16.68
N GLY A 19 -17.36 4.41 17.04
CA GLY A 19 -16.06 3.82 16.74
C GLY A 19 -15.95 3.21 15.34
N ALA A 20 -17.06 3.02 14.63
CA ALA A 20 -17.05 2.47 13.27
C ALA A 20 -16.63 3.54 12.27
N ARG A 21 -15.39 3.45 11.77
CA ARG A 21 -14.85 4.37 10.78
C ARG A 21 -15.08 3.82 9.37
N TYR A 22 -15.73 4.62 8.55
CA TYR A 22 -16.03 4.33 7.16
C TYR A 22 -15.27 5.30 6.27
N ASP A 23 -14.86 4.83 5.09
CA ASP A 23 -14.26 5.72 4.10
C ASP A 23 -15.23 6.87 3.78
N ALA A 24 -14.66 8.06 3.61
CA ALA A 24 -15.41 9.24 3.25
C ALA A 24 -16.04 9.09 1.85
N THR A 25 -17.11 9.82 1.56
CA THR A 25 -17.82 9.73 0.27
C THR A 25 -16.95 10.10 -0.93
N ALA A 26 -15.97 10.99 -0.74
CA ALA A 26 -15.01 11.37 -1.78
C ALA A 26 -13.84 10.39 -1.92
N ALA A 27 -13.76 9.35 -1.08
CA ALA A 27 -12.71 8.35 -1.17
C ALA A 27 -12.86 7.51 -2.46
N PRO A 28 -11.77 7.15 -3.13
CA PRO A 28 -11.79 6.37 -4.38
C PRO A 28 -12.11 4.90 -4.07
N ALA A 29 -13.40 4.59 -3.88
CA ALA A 29 -13.88 3.32 -3.34
C ALA A 29 -13.36 2.08 -4.11
N GLU A 30 -13.32 2.15 -5.44
CA GLU A 30 -12.80 1.05 -6.28
C GLU A 30 -11.29 0.83 -6.07
N ALA A 31 -10.50 1.90 -6.06
CA ALA A 31 -9.06 1.81 -5.85
C ALA A 31 -8.72 1.33 -4.42
N LEU A 32 -9.47 1.77 -3.41
CA LEU A 32 -9.37 1.26 -2.04
C LEU A 32 -9.71 -0.23 -1.95
N SER A 33 -10.75 -0.68 -2.67
CA SER A 33 -11.09 -2.10 -2.79
C SER A 33 -9.92 -2.90 -3.39
N TRP A 34 -9.33 -2.44 -4.49
CA TRP A 34 -8.17 -3.10 -5.09
C TRP A 34 -6.94 -3.12 -4.18
N ALA A 35 -6.69 -2.05 -3.43
CA ALA A 35 -5.59 -1.99 -2.47
C ALA A 35 -5.79 -2.99 -1.33
N ARG A 36 -6.99 -3.04 -0.73
CA ARG A 36 -7.31 -3.96 0.38
C ARG A 36 -7.29 -5.42 -0.04
N LEU A 37 -7.85 -5.74 -1.22
CA LEU A 37 -7.76 -7.08 -1.80
C LEU A 37 -6.30 -7.44 -2.14
N GLY A 38 -5.54 -6.49 -2.68
CA GLY A 38 -4.11 -6.64 -2.94
C GLY A 38 -3.32 -6.92 -1.66
N THR A 39 -3.65 -6.27 -0.54
CA THR A 39 -3.01 -6.50 0.76
C THR A 39 -3.24 -7.93 1.23
N ALA A 40 -4.48 -8.41 1.19
CA ALA A 40 -4.81 -9.78 1.54
C ALA A 40 -4.12 -10.81 0.61
N TYR A 41 -4.10 -10.53 -0.69
CA TYR A 41 -3.45 -11.38 -1.68
C TYR A 41 -1.92 -11.45 -1.47
N PHE A 42 -1.27 -10.29 -1.26
CA PHE A 42 0.16 -10.21 -0.98
C PHE A 42 0.52 -10.95 0.32
N ALA A 43 -0.25 -10.73 1.39
CA ALA A 43 -0.06 -11.42 2.67
C ALA A 43 -0.14 -12.95 2.51
N ARG A 44 -1.09 -13.45 1.71
CA ARG A 44 -1.20 -14.88 1.37
C ARG A 44 0.01 -15.39 0.59
N MET A 45 0.49 -14.64 -0.40
CA MET A 45 1.70 -15.01 -1.15
C MET A 45 2.95 -15.02 -0.27
N LEU A 46 3.02 -14.10 0.70
CA LEU A 46 4.10 -14.04 1.69
C LEU A 46 4.04 -15.20 2.69
N SER A 47 2.83 -15.64 3.10
CA SER A 47 2.68 -16.76 4.04
C SER A 47 3.07 -18.12 3.45
N HIS A 48 3.12 -18.25 2.13
CA HIS A 48 3.60 -19.47 1.47
C HIS A 48 5.11 -19.66 1.54
N LEU A 49 5.87 -18.60 1.87
CA LEU A 49 7.33 -18.63 1.90
C LEU A 49 7.81 -18.98 3.31
N ALA A 50 8.68 -19.98 3.43
CA ALA A 50 9.49 -20.18 4.62
C ALA A 50 10.59 -19.11 4.73
N ASP A 51 11.13 -18.91 5.92
CA ASP A 51 12.10 -17.84 6.18
C ASP A 51 13.39 -17.92 5.33
N PRO A 52 14.01 -19.10 5.11
CA PRO A 52 15.17 -19.21 4.22
C PRO A 52 14.85 -18.86 2.77
N GLU A 53 13.59 -19.03 2.36
CA GLU A 53 13.17 -18.75 0.99
C GLU A 53 13.10 -17.25 0.69
N LEU A 54 13.13 -16.38 1.70
CA LEU A 54 13.12 -14.93 1.50
C LEU A 54 14.42 -14.41 0.86
N GLU A 55 15.52 -15.15 1.01
CA GLU A 55 16.81 -14.83 0.37
C GLU A 55 16.82 -15.13 -1.14
N ALA A 56 15.90 -15.98 -1.61
CA ALA A 56 15.87 -16.39 -2.99
C ALA A 56 15.60 -15.18 -3.92
N PRO A 57 16.08 -15.24 -5.18
CA PRO A 57 15.79 -14.21 -6.17
C PRO A 57 14.28 -13.99 -6.38
N SER A 58 13.88 -12.73 -6.47
CA SER A 58 12.54 -12.32 -6.88
C SER A 58 12.41 -12.31 -8.42
N ALA A 59 11.27 -11.85 -8.94
CA ALA A 59 11.15 -11.55 -10.38
C ALA A 59 11.88 -10.25 -10.79
N ILE A 60 12.28 -9.42 -9.82
CA ILE A 60 13.00 -8.17 -10.04
C ILE A 60 14.50 -8.48 -10.05
N ALA A 61 15.16 -8.11 -11.15
CA ALA A 61 16.59 -8.38 -11.33
C ALA A 61 17.42 -7.73 -10.21
N GLY A 62 18.30 -8.52 -9.59
CA GLY A 62 19.15 -8.06 -8.48
C GLY A 62 18.44 -7.94 -7.13
N TRP A 63 17.14 -8.23 -7.03
CA TRP A 63 16.39 -8.19 -5.77
C TRP A 63 16.08 -9.61 -5.29
N SER A 64 16.37 -9.87 -4.01
CA SER A 64 15.77 -11.02 -3.31
C SER A 64 14.32 -10.73 -2.93
N ARG A 65 13.57 -11.76 -2.54
CA ARG A 65 12.19 -11.58 -2.06
C ARG A 65 12.12 -10.64 -0.85
N ARG A 66 13.15 -10.61 0.01
CA ARG A 66 13.29 -9.61 1.09
C ARG A 66 13.19 -8.16 0.60
N HIS A 67 13.81 -7.84 -0.53
CA HIS A 67 13.76 -6.47 -1.08
C HIS A 67 12.35 -6.09 -1.53
N VAL A 68 11.62 -7.02 -2.16
CA VAL A 68 10.22 -6.81 -2.53
C VAL A 68 9.35 -6.58 -1.29
N ILE A 69 9.53 -7.40 -0.26
CA ILE A 69 8.79 -7.31 1.01
C ILE A 69 9.07 -5.96 1.69
N ALA A 70 10.34 -5.57 1.79
CA ALA A 70 10.76 -4.30 2.36
C ALA A 70 10.16 -3.11 1.58
N ALA A 71 10.25 -3.12 0.25
CA ALA A 71 9.71 -2.04 -0.58
C ALA A 71 8.19 -1.89 -0.43
N VAL A 72 7.45 -3.01 -0.45
CA VAL A 72 6.00 -3.01 -0.20
C VAL A 72 5.68 -2.48 1.20
N ALA A 73 6.46 -2.81 2.23
CA ALA A 73 6.16 -2.35 3.58
C ALA A 73 6.48 -0.85 3.76
N LEU A 74 7.63 -0.39 3.24
CA LEU A 74 8.06 1.00 3.35
C LEU A 74 7.19 1.94 2.51
N GLU A 75 6.72 1.53 1.33
CA GLU A 75 5.76 2.33 0.56
C GLU A 75 4.49 2.59 1.38
N ALA A 76 3.96 1.59 2.10
CA ALA A 76 2.79 1.81 2.94
C ALA A 76 3.04 2.83 4.06
N ARG A 77 4.23 2.83 4.66
CA ARG A 77 4.62 3.85 5.65
C ARG A 77 4.65 5.24 5.04
N ARG A 78 5.29 5.40 3.89
CA ARG A 78 5.38 6.70 3.19
C ARG A 78 4.00 7.23 2.78
N LEU A 79 3.11 6.35 2.32
CA LEU A 79 1.73 6.75 2.04
C LEU A 79 0.96 7.10 3.31
N ALA A 80 1.17 6.39 4.42
CA ALA A 80 0.51 6.70 5.70
C ALA A 80 0.97 8.05 6.25
N GLU A 81 2.28 8.32 6.20
CA GLU A 81 2.88 9.62 6.55
C GLU A 81 2.30 10.76 5.68
N ALA A 82 2.16 10.53 4.36
CA ALA A 82 1.60 11.52 3.44
C ALA A 82 0.11 11.79 3.70
N VAL A 83 -0.68 10.78 4.08
CA VAL A 83 -2.08 10.99 4.48
C VAL A 83 -2.15 11.67 5.84
N GLY A 84 -1.31 11.28 6.80
CA GLY A 84 -1.20 11.92 8.10
C GLY A 84 -0.85 13.40 7.99
N SER A 85 0.06 13.78 7.08
CA SER A 85 0.47 15.17 6.90
C SER A 85 -0.67 16.06 6.43
N VAL A 86 -1.51 15.60 5.49
CA VAL A 86 -2.68 16.39 5.04
C VAL A 86 -3.77 16.48 6.11
N ARG A 87 -3.76 15.56 7.09
CA ARG A 87 -4.62 15.58 8.28
C ARG A 87 -4.06 16.45 9.41
N GLY A 88 -2.88 17.03 9.24
CA GLY A 88 -2.23 17.88 10.25
C GLY A 88 -1.44 17.12 11.31
N LEU A 89 -1.12 15.83 11.07
CA LEU A 89 -0.18 15.09 11.91
C LEU A 89 1.26 15.45 11.52
N PRO A 90 2.17 15.65 12.50
CA PRO A 90 3.58 15.82 12.18
C PRO A 90 4.12 14.52 11.55
N PRO A 91 5.02 14.61 10.55
CA PRO A 91 5.70 13.43 10.04
C PRO A 91 6.53 12.77 11.15
N ALA A 92 6.65 11.45 11.08
CA ALA A 92 7.30 10.66 12.12
C ALA A 92 8.84 10.73 12.11
N GLU A 93 9.46 11.12 10.99
CA GLU A 93 10.91 11.24 10.87
C GLU A 93 11.43 12.62 11.31
N GLU A 94 12.61 12.62 11.93
CA GLU A 94 13.23 13.78 12.63
C GLU A 94 13.42 15.03 11.76
N GLU A 95 13.37 14.89 10.43
CA GLU A 95 13.63 15.98 9.48
C GLU A 95 12.37 16.70 8.97
N GLY A 96 11.16 16.26 9.35
CA GLY A 96 9.94 17.02 9.05
C GLY A 96 9.46 16.97 7.59
N LEU A 97 10.09 16.16 6.74
CA LEU A 97 9.78 16.09 5.30
C LEU A 97 8.93 14.86 4.96
N VAL A 98 7.94 15.07 4.09
CA VAL A 98 7.17 13.96 3.51
C VAL A 98 7.94 13.39 2.33
N LEU A 99 8.17 12.08 2.34
CA LEU A 99 8.71 11.33 1.20
C LEU A 99 7.57 10.55 0.54
N LEU A 100 7.40 10.71 -0.78
CA LEU A 100 6.37 9.97 -1.52
C LEU A 100 6.85 8.58 -1.96
N GLU A 101 8.15 8.31 -1.88
CA GLU A 101 8.78 7.05 -2.26
C GLU A 101 9.86 6.68 -1.22
N PRO A 102 9.94 5.43 -0.72
CA PRO A 102 11.05 5.01 0.12
C PRO A 102 12.40 4.97 -0.63
N PRO A 103 13.46 5.64 -0.14
CA PRO A 103 14.80 5.54 -0.71
C PRO A 103 15.29 4.10 -0.90
N LEU A 104 16.07 3.83 -1.95
CA LEU A 104 16.64 2.50 -2.19
C LEU A 104 17.56 2.05 -1.04
N ALA A 105 18.23 2.99 -0.38
CA ALA A 105 19.05 2.70 0.79
C ALA A 105 18.21 2.14 1.95
N ASP A 106 17.04 2.74 2.22
CA ASP A 106 16.11 2.29 3.25
C ASP A 106 15.55 0.90 2.92
N ILE A 107 15.23 0.65 1.64
CA ILE A 107 14.78 -0.68 1.19
C ILE A 107 15.86 -1.72 1.44
N ARG A 108 17.11 -1.43 1.06
CA ARG A 108 18.26 -2.34 1.30
C ARG A 108 18.48 -2.59 2.78
N LEU A 109 18.40 -1.54 3.61
CA LEU A 109 18.54 -1.66 5.04
C LEU A 109 17.41 -2.51 5.64
N ALA A 110 16.16 -2.20 5.33
CA ALA A 110 15.01 -2.97 5.78
C ALA A 110 15.07 -4.42 5.30
N ALA A 111 15.57 -4.67 4.09
CA ALA A 111 15.78 -6.01 3.56
C ALA A 111 16.81 -6.83 4.35
N THR A 112 17.58 -6.25 5.28
CA THR A 112 18.46 -6.98 6.21
C THR A 112 17.78 -7.46 7.49
N LEU A 113 16.56 -6.97 7.79
CA LEU A 113 15.84 -7.31 9.02
C LEU A 113 15.59 -8.83 9.15
N PRO A 114 15.44 -9.38 10.38
CA PRO A 114 14.99 -10.76 10.56
C PRO A 114 13.67 -11.02 9.81
N ALA A 115 13.48 -12.26 9.31
CA ALA A 115 12.30 -12.61 8.51
C ALA A 115 10.97 -12.26 9.22
N GLN A 116 10.87 -12.58 10.51
CA GLN A 116 9.70 -12.22 11.32
C GLN A 116 9.49 -10.70 11.41
N ALA A 117 10.57 -9.92 11.53
CA ALA A 117 10.48 -8.46 11.58
C ALA A 117 10.01 -7.87 10.24
N LEU A 118 10.44 -8.44 9.10
CA LEU A 118 9.93 -8.06 7.78
C LEU A 118 8.43 -8.34 7.63
N ARG A 119 7.96 -9.50 8.11
CA ARG A 119 6.53 -9.86 8.08
C ARG A 119 5.70 -8.90 8.94
N HIS A 120 6.16 -8.62 10.17
CA HIS A 120 5.51 -7.64 11.05
C HIS A 120 5.53 -6.24 10.45
N LEU A 121 6.60 -5.85 9.77
CA LEU A 121 6.70 -4.55 9.10
C LEU A 121 5.61 -4.39 8.02
N VAL A 122 5.38 -5.42 7.20
CA VAL A 122 4.29 -5.42 6.20
C VAL A 122 2.93 -5.29 6.87
N GLU A 123 2.66 -6.13 7.88
CA GLU A 123 1.37 -6.15 8.57
C GLU A 123 1.08 -4.81 9.24
N HIS A 124 2.02 -4.30 10.03
CA HIS A 124 1.86 -3.04 10.74
C HIS A 124 1.66 -1.86 9.76
N ALA A 125 2.49 -1.78 8.72
CA ALA A 125 2.39 -0.69 7.75
C ALA A 125 1.06 -0.73 6.98
N ALA A 126 0.56 -1.93 6.63
CA ALA A 126 -0.73 -2.09 5.97
C ALA A 126 -1.90 -1.67 6.87
N ILE A 127 -1.88 -2.07 8.15
CA ILE A 127 -2.90 -1.66 9.14
C ILE A 127 -2.88 -0.15 9.33
N HIS A 128 -1.70 0.43 9.54
CA HIS A 128 -1.56 1.87 9.77
C HIS A 128 -2.08 2.68 8.58
N LEU A 129 -1.70 2.32 7.35
CA LEU A 129 -2.19 2.98 6.15
C LEU A 129 -3.72 2.89 6.01
N ASP A 130 -4.32 1.72 6.28
CA ASP A 130 -5.77 1.58 6.19
C ASP A 130 -6.51 2.39 7.27
N VAL A 131 -5.92 2.56 8.45
CA VAL A 131 -6.43 3.49 9.47
C VAL A 131 -6.37 4.94 8.98
N GLU A 132 -5.23 5.37 8.42
CA GLU A 132 -5.09 6.72 7.89
C GLU A 132 -6.11 7.02 6.78
N TRP A 133 -6.39 6.06 5.90
CA TRP A 133 -7.43 6.21 4.88
C TRP A 133 -8.85 6.27 5.45
N ARG A 134 -9.17 5.46 6.46
CA ARG A 134 -10.50 5.53 7.12
C ARG A 134 -10.70 6.83 7.90
N ASP A 135 -9.61 7.45 8.35
CA ASP A 135 -9.65 8.73 9.05
C ASP A 135 -9.62 9.94 8.12
N ALA A 136 -9.28 9.74 6.84
CA ALA A 136 -9.27 10.79 5.85
C ALA A 136 -10.71 11.20 5.49
N GLY A 137 -11.15 12.35 6.00
CA GLY A 137 -12.36 13.05 5.55
C GLY A 137 -12.30 13.57 4.10
N ASN A 138 -13.45 14.02 3.58
CA ASN A 138 -13.60 14.43 2.17
C ASN A 138 -12.57 15.47 1.70
N ALA A 139 -12.24 16.46 2.54
CA ALA A 139 -11.26 17.50 2.20
C ALA A 139 -9.84 16.92 2.01
N HIS A 140 -9.46 15.92 2.80
CA HIS A 140 -8.15 15.28 2.70
C HIS A 140 -7.98 14.49 1.40
N TRP A 141 -9.04 13.83 0.93
CA TRP A 141 -9.03 13.10 -0.35
C TRP A 141 -8.83 14.03 -1.57
N GLY A 142 -9.24 15.30 -1.46
CA GLY A 142 -8.97 16.33 -2.46
C GLY A 142 -7.59 16.98 -2.39
N ALA A 143 -6.77 16.62 -1.39
CA ALA A 143 -5.45 17.22 -1.21
C ALA A 143 -4.39 16.61 -2.15
N VAL A 144 -3.34 17.40 -2.40
CA VAL A 144 -2.14 16.97 -3.12
C VAL A 144 -0.93 17.15 -2.22
N VAL A 145 -0.19 16.06 -2.03
CA VAL A 145 1.06 16.06 -1.27
C VAL A 145 2.21 16.31 -2.23
N SER A 146 3.20 17.09 -1.79
CA SER A 146 4.46 17.31 -2.53
C SER A 146 5.63 16.94 -1.63
N ASP A 147 6.62 16.23 -2.17
CA ASP A 147 7.87 15.98 -1.47
C ASP A 147 8.92 17.07 -1.76
N ALA A 148 10.08 16.97 -1.09
CA ALA A 148 11.19 17.91 -1.26
C ALA A 148 11.83 17.86 -2.67
N ALA A 149 11.59 16.80 -3.44
CA ALA A 149 12.05 16.66 -4.82
C ALA A 149 11.05 17.26 -5.83
N GLY A 150 9.92 17.80 -5.36
CA GLY A 150 8.87 18.37 -6.19
C GLY A 150 7.95 17.33 -6.84
N GLN A 151 8.07 16.05 -6.47
CA GLN A 151 7.10 15.04 -6.87
C GLN A 151 5.77 15.35 -6.19
N ARG A 152 4.69 15.25 -6.96
CA ARG A 152 3.33 15.53 -6.50
C ARG A 152 2.48 14.26 -6.60
N LEU A 153 1.68 14.00 -5.58
CA LEU A 153 0.75 12.88 -5.55
C LEU A 153 -0.56 13.30 -4.89
N ALA A 154 -1.68 13.16 -5.62
CA ALA A 154 -2.99 13.36 -5.02
C ALA A 154 -3.30 12.22 -4.05
N VAL A 155 -3.92 12.55 -2.92
CA VAL A 155 -4.31 11.54 -1.92
C VAL A 155 -5.25 10.50 -2.53
N ALA A 156 -6.15 10.93 -3.42
CA ALA A 156 -7.05 10.04 -4.17
C ALA A 156 -6.33 9.07 -5.13
N ASP A 157 -5.09 9.34 -5.54
CA ASP A 157 -4.33 8.44 -6.43
C ASP A 157 -3.54 7.38 -5.65
N MET A 158 -3.30 7.61 -4.35
CA MET A 158 -2.50 6.72 -3.49
C MET A 158 -3.04 5.29 -3.40
N PRO A 159 -4.36 5.05 -3.27
CA PRO A 159 -4.89 3.68 -3.23
C PRO A 159 -4.64 2.90 -4.52
N ARG A 160 -4.73 3.54 -5.69
CA ARG A 160 -4.46 2.87 -6.97
C ARG A 160 -2.99 2.51 -7.08
N ARG A 161 -2.09 3.45 -6.75
CA ARG A 161 -0.64 3.21 -6.69
C ARG A 161 -0.32 2.04 -5.75
N ARG A 162 -0.90 2.05 -4.54
CA ARG A 162 -0.73 0.99 -3.56
C ARG A 162 -1.22 -0.36 -4.07
N ALA A 163 -2.37 -0.39 -4.74
CA ALA A 163 -2.88 -1.60 -5.35
C ALA A 163 -1.90 -2.17 -6.38
N ALA A 164 -1.40 -1.34 -7.30
CA ALA A 164 -0.39 -1.76 -8.28
C ALA A 164 0.84 -2.38 -7.59
N THR A 165 1.41 -1.70 -6.59
CA THR A 165 2.56 -2.22 -5.82
C THR A 165 2.29 -3.58 -5.18
N LEU A 166 1.12 -3.78 -4.59
CA LEU A 166 0.76 -5.04 -3.93
C LEU A 166 0.58 -6.20 -4.91
N TRP A 167 -0.20 -5.99 -5.98
CA TRP A 167 -0.50 -7.04 -6.96
C TRP A 167 0.76 -7.47 -7.72
N HIS A 168 1.56 -6.51 -8.18
CA HIS A 168 2.82 -6.81 -8.84
C HIS A 168 3.87 -7.36 -7.87
N GLY A 169 3.95 -6.82 -6.65
CA GLY A 169 4.82 -7.35 -5.61
C GLY A 169 4.53 -8.82 -5.31
N ALA A 170 3.26 -9.21 -5.26
CA ALA A 170 2.85 -10.58 -5.02
C ALA A 170 3.28 -11.54 -6.15
N VAL A 171 3.23 -11.10 -7.41
CA VAL A 171 3.81 -11.84 -8.54
C VAL A 171 5.34 -11.89 -8.43
N ALA A 172 5.96 -10.78 -8.06
CA ALA A 172 7.41 -10.67 -7.94
C ALA A 172 8.01 -11.56 -6.85
N LEU A 173 7.24 -11.93 -5.82
CA LEU A 173 7.65 -12.90 -4.81
C LEU A 173 7.91 -14.30 -5.37
N ARG A 174 7.40 -14.66 -6.56
CA ARG A 174 7.53 -16.00 -7.13
C ARG A 174 7.10 -17.10 -6.15
N SER A 175 5.98 -16.89 -5.45
CA SER A 175 5.41 -17.81 -4.44
C SER A 175 3.98 -18.29 -4.79
N GLY A 176 3.69 -18.32 -6.09
CA GLY A 176 2.39 -18.76 -6.65
C GLY A 176 1.48 -17.62 -7.12
N GLY A 177 1.92 -16.36 -6.99
CA GLY A 177 1.17 -15.20 -7.47
C GLY A 177 1.13 -15.12 -9.00
N ARG A 178 -0.02 -14.76 -9.58
CA ARG A 178 -0.23 -14.70 -11.05
C ARG A 178 -0.81 -13.37 -11.48
N ALA A 179 -0.34 -12.85 -12.60
CA ALA A 179 -0.89 -11.62 -13.21
C ALA A 179 -2.38 -11.75 -13.57
N ALA A 180 -2.86 -12.97 -13.85
CA ALA A 180 -4.27 -13.25 -14.11
C ALA A 180 -5.18 -13.00 -12.90
N ASP A 181 -4.65 -13.06 -11.68
CA ASP A 181 -5.43 -12.83 -10.45
C ASP A 181 -5.63 -11.33 -10.15
N MET A 182 -4.89 -10.44 -10.85
CA MET A 182 -4.93 -8.99 -10.69
C MET A 182 -6.18 -8.36 -11.33
N PRO A 183 -6.75 -7.28 -10.75
CA PRO A 183 -7.74 -6.46 -11.43
C PRO A 183 -7.29 -6.02 -12.83
N ALA A 184 -8.18 -6.13 -13.81
CA ALA A 184 -7.85 -5.87 -15.22
C ALA A 184 -7.27 -4.48 -15.46
N ALA A 185 -7.78 -3.49 -14.75
CA ALA A 185 -7.36 -2.10 -14.86
C ALA A 185 -5.91 -1.85 -14.41
N LEU A 186 -5.33 -2.75 -13.62
CA LEU A 186 -3.94 -2.66 -13.15
C LEU A 186 -3.00 -3.49 -14.03
N ARG A 187 -3.54 -4.37 -14.88
CA ARG A 187 -2.72 -5.21 -15.76
C ARG A 187 -2.06 -4.33 -16.83
N GLY A 188 -0.73 -4.36 -16.88
CA GLY A 188 0.04 -3.54 -17.81
C GLY A 188 0.40 -2.14 -17.28
N GLU A 189 -0.04 -1.79 -16.07
CA GLU A 189 0.61 -0.70 -15.35
C GLU A 189 2.04 -1.13 -15.05
N ALA A 190 2.98 -0.22 -15.34
CA ALA A 190 4.36 -0.51 -15.05
C ALA A 190 4.58 -0.46 -13.54
N LEU A 191 5.27 -1.47 -13.03
CA LEU A 191 5.55 -1.58 -11.61
C LEU A 191 6.47 -0.45 -11.17
N ARG A 192 5.89 0.59 -10.55
CA ARG A 192 6.63 1.63 -9.85
C ARG A 192 7.00 1.18 -8.44
N LEU A 193 7.75 0.08 -8.34
CA LEU A 193 8.50 -0.20 -7.11
C LEU A 193 9.76 0.67 -7.14
N VAL A 194 9.97 1.43 -6.07
CA VAL A 194 11.01 2.45 -5.99
C VAL A 194 12.38 1.90 -6.40
N GLY A 195 13.07 2.65 -7.27
CA GLY A 195 14.41 2.31 -7.73
C GLY A 195 14.49 1.17 -8.76
N CYS A 196 13.37 0.68 -9.28
CA CYS A 196 13.34 -0.24 -10.42
C CYS A 196 12.84 0.47 -11.69
N PRO A 197 13.61 0.47 -12.80
CA PRO A 197 13.01 0.74 -14.10
C PRO A 197 11.97 -0.35 -14.42
N ASP A 198 10.93 -0.01 -15.17
CA ASP A 198 9.77 -0.86 -15.49
C ASP A 198 10.14 -2.32 -15.81
N LEU A 199 9.94 -3.22 -14.85
CA LEU A 199 10.44 -4.61 -14.91
C LEU A 199 9.40 -5.66 -15.35
N LEU A 200 8.18 -5.24 -15.66
CA LEU A 200 7.12 -6.15 -16.13
C LEU A 200 6.65 -5.87 -17.57
N ALA A 201 7.34 -5.01 -18.31
CA ALA A 201 7.16 -4.89 -19.75
C ALA A 201 7.95 -5.99 -20.49
N ARG A 202 7.43 -7.22 -20.46
CA ARG A 202 7.68 -8.26 -21.46
C ARG A 202 6.43 -9.11 -21.66
#